data_AF-A0A1F8VE55-F1
#
_entry.id   AF-A0A1F8VE55-F1
#
_cell.length_a   1.000
_cell.length_b   1.000
_cell.length_c   1.000
_cell.angle_alpha   90.00
_cell.angle_beta   90.00
_cell.angle_gamma   90.00
#
_symmetry.space_group_name_H-M   'P 1'
#
loop_
_entity.id
_entity.type
_entity.pdbx_description
1 polymer ?
#
loop_
_entity_poly.entity_id
_entity_poly.type
_entity_poly.pdbx_seq_one_letter_code
_entity_poly.pdbx_strand_id
1 'polypeptide(L)'
;MSSVFDDFLHPPEVLDAFGAQRFVAAMLRVESALAQAQAHCGMIPASAAQSIVGTCKVDLFDAPRIVRDSGRAGSLAIPLVKSLKETVGLFNPEAVPYVHFACTKQDLVDTATVLITRDVLERLRGDVQRCAHILQTLGASDAAAPLLRGLQRLAHSATDALAVQLGGTLAQSPEHGADVVRDVAQRLDLAVPAAPWHTQRDAWVALGCDVGLLIGSLGTLAKGIARDAGPEQVPAGCLVALAMAKRAPQRVASLLASMPEAYERGLGVWQAEQADWAQLLMSAHASASGVCHALQTDTKVRTEQV
;
A
#
# COMPACT_ATOMS: atom_id res chain seq x y z
N MET A 1 17.53 7.57 -4.32
CA MET A 1 17.11 8.15 -5.61
C MET A 1 16.68 6.99 -6.48
N SER A 2 15.48 7.08 -7.05
CA SER A 2 15.04 6.17 -8.11
C SER A 2 15.98 6.34 -9.32
N SER A 3 16.19 5.28 -10.08
CA SER A 3 16.94 5.36 -11.33
C SER A 3 16.13 6.13 -12.36
N VAL A 4 16.76 6.88 -13.27
CA VAL A 4 16.07 7.53 -14.41
C VAL A 4 15.24 6.51 -15.21
N PHE A 5 15.66 5.25 -15.24
CA PHE A 5 14.94 4.16 -15.90
C PHE A 5 13.73 3.65 -15.11
N ASP A 6 13.72 3.80 -13.78
CA ASP A 6 12.53 3.50 -12.97
C ASP A 6 11.54 4.67 -13.02
N ASP A 7 12.01 5.92 -13.07
CA ASP A 7 11.15 7.11 -13.20
C ASP A 7 10.37 7.12 -14.52
N PHE A 8 10.99 6.66 -15.62
CA PHE A 8 10.31 6.48 -16.91
C PHE A 8 9.16 5.47 -16.84
N LEU A 9 9.28 4.47 -15.96
CA LEU A 9 8.34 3.36 -15.86
C LEU A 9 7.21 3.59 -14.86
N HIS A 10 7.32 4.64 -14.04
CA HIS A 10 6.34 4.99 -13.01
C HIS A 10 5.96 6.47 -13.16
N PRO A 11 4.80 6.77 -13.75
CA PRO A 11 4.29 8.14 -13.82
C PRO A 11 4.28 8.84 -12.45
N PRO A 12 4.38 10.18 -12.39
CA PRO A 12 4.45 10.92 -11.13
C PRO A 12 3.32 10.56 -10.16
N GLU A 13 2.09 10.38 -10.66
CA GLU A 13 0.94 9.98 -9.82
C GLU A 13 1.11 8.60 -9.16
N VAL A 14 1.88 7.70 -9.77
CA VAL A 14 2.23 6.37 -9.24
C VAL A 14 3.31 6.48 -8.18
N LEU A 15 4.34 7.30 -8.43
CA LEU A 15 5.42 7.55 -7.48
C LEU A 15 4.89 8.26 -6.22
N ASP A 16 3.99 9.22 -6.40
CA ASP A 16 3.36 9.96 -5.30
C ASP A 16 2.54 9.04 -4.39
N ALA A 17 1.96 7.96 -4.91
CA ALA A 17 1.18 7.01 -4.13
C ALA A 17 2.01 6.35 -3.00
N PHE A 18 3.31 6.15 -3.23
CA PHE A 18 4.29 5.65 -2.25
C PHE A 18 5.28 6.73 -1.79
N GLY A 19 4.95 8.00 -2.03
CA GLY A 19 5.79 9.14 -1.68
C GLY A 19 5.92 9.34 -0.17
N ALA A 20 7.01 10.00 0.25
CA ALA A 20 7.33 10.25 1.66
C ALA A 20 6.18 10.92 2.43
N GLN A 21 5.56 11.94 1.83
CA GLN A 21 4.44 12.67 2.44
C GLN A 21 3.26 11.75 2.73
N ARG A 22 2.89 10.88 1.77
CA ARG A 22 1.78 9.94 1.94
C ARG A 22 2.07 8.90 2.99
N PHE A 23 3.27 8.34 3.00
CA PHE A 23 3.64 7.31 3.97
C PHE A 23 3.68 7.87 5.40
N VAL A 24 4.24 9.07 5.59
CA VAL A 24 4.23 9.75 6.90
C VAL A 24 2.80 10.11 7.31
N ALA A 25 1.96 10.61 6.40
CA ALA A 25 0.56 10.88 6.70
C ALA A 25 -0.21 9.60 7.11
N ALA A 26 0.04 8.47 6.46
CA ALA A 26 -0.57 7.19 6.82
C ALA A 26 -0.14 6.74 8.22
N MET A 27 1.16 6.80 8.54
CA MET A 27 1.63 6.49 9.90
C MET A 27 1.02 7.44 10.96
N LEU A 28 0.90 8.74 10.67
CA LEU A 28 0.24 9.69 11.58
C LEU A 28 -1.26 9.38 11.77
N ARG A 29 -1.96 8.90 10.73
CA ARG A 29 -3.34 8.41 10.87
C ARG A 29 -3.43 7.21 11.81
N VAL A 30 -2.46 6.30 11.75
CA VAL A 30 -2.38 5.14 12.67
C VAL A 30 -2.16 5.59 14.11
N GLU A 31 -1.19 6.47 14.36
CA GLU A 31 -0.94 7.03 15.70
C GLU A 31 -2.16 7.76 16.26
N SER A 32 -2.84 8.53 15.41
CA SER A 32 -4.08 9.23 15.79
C SER A 32 -5.19 8.24 16.18
N ALA A 33 -5.43 7.22 15.36
CA ALA A 33 -6.44 6.20 15.62
C ALA A 33 -6.11 5.40 16.90
N LEU A 34 -4.84 5.04 17.09
CA LEU A 34 -4.34 4.34 18.27
C LEU A 34 -4.59 5.14 19.55
N ALA A 35 -4.18 6.40 19.58
CA ALA A 35 -4.36 7.25 20.77
C ALA A 35 -5.85 7.43 21.12
N GLN A 36 -6.71 7.60 20.10
CA GLN A 36 -8.16 7.69 20.32
C GLN A 36 -8.73 6.40 20.89
N ALA A 37 -8.37 5.24 20.32
CA ALA A 37 -8.83 3.94 20.78
C ALA A 37 -8.36 3.63 22.20
N GLN A 38 -7.09 3.91 22.50
CA GLN A 38 -6.54 3.71 23.85
C GLN A 38 -7.23 4.59 24.89
N ALA A 39 -7.55 5.85 24.57
CA ALA A 39 -8.31 6.70 25.48
C ALA A 39 -9.77 6.24 25.65
N HIS A 40 -10.41 5.77 24.57
CA HIS A 40 -11.76 5.21 24.64
C HIS A 40 -11.81 3.96 25.53
N CYS A 41 -10.77 3.14 25.51
CA CYS A 41 -10.61 1.98 26.39
C CYS A 41 -10.04 2.34 27.78
N GLY A 42 -9.84 3.62 28.10
CA GLY A 42 -9.33 4.05 29.42
C GLY A 42 -7.84 3.75 29.68
N MET A 43 -7.08 3.33 28.67
CA MET A 43 -5.65 3.00 28.81
C MET A 43 -4.76 4.23 28.93
N ILE A 44 -5.15 5.35 28.32
CA ILE A 44 -4.43 6.63 28.38
C ILE A 44 -5.39 7.78 28.70
N PRO A 45 -4.93 8.88 29.32
CA PRO A 45 -5.78 10.04 29.58
C PRO A 45 -6.37 10.64 28.30
N ALA A 46 -7.65 11.02 28.32
CA ALA A 46 -8.32 11.64 27.18
C ALA A 46 -7.62 12.93 26.71
N SER A 47 -7.07 13.72 27.65
CA SER A 47 -6.28 14.92 27.35
C SER A 47 -5.00 14.60 26.57
N ALA A 48 -4.31 13.49 26.92
CA ALA A 48 -3.13 13.04 26.20
C ALA A 48 -3.48 12.63 24.77
N ALA A 49 -4.56 11.85 24.60
CA ALA A 49 -5.02 11.46 23.27
C ALA A 49 -5.40 12.67 22.40
N GLN A 50 -6.12 13.65 22.96
CA GLN A 50 -6.45 14.89 22.25
C GLN A 50 -5.20 15.64 21.78
N SER A 51 -4.15 15.73 22.60
CA SER A 51 -2.89 16.34 22.21
C SER A 51 -2.20 15.57 21.08
N ILE A 52 -2.08 14.25 21.19
CA ILE A 52 -1.46 13.41 20.15
C ILE A 52 -2.21 13.54 18.82
N VAL A 53 -3.54 13.44 18.85
CA VAL A 53 -4.41 13.57 17.68
C VAL A 53 -4.27 14.96 17.04
N GLY A 54 -4.27 16.02 17.86
CA GLY A 54 -4.11 17.39 17.38
C GLY A 54 -2.76 17.65 16.70
N THR A 55 -1.72 16.88 17.06
CA THR A 55 -0.38 16.93 16.48
C THR A 55 -0.21 16.04 15.24
N CYS A 56 -1.07 15.04 15.02
CA CYS A 56 -1.00 14.11 13.88
C CYS A 56 -1.41 14.77 12.54
N LYS A 57 -0.73 15.84 12.14
CA LYS A 57 -0.92 16.60 10.90
C LYS A 57 0.37 16.58 10.12
N VAL A 58 0.36 15.99 8.93
CA VAL A 58 1.58 15.78 8.12
C VAL A 58 2.36 17.07 7.85
N ASP A 59 1.67 18.21 7.75
CA ASP A 59 2.29 19.52 7.50
C ASP A 59 3.17 20.02 8.67
N LEU A 60 3.06 19.42 9.85
CA LEU A 60 3.94 19.69 10.99
C LEU A 60 5.27 18.91 10.91
N PHE A 61 5.46 18.05 9.91
CA PHE A 61 6.59 17.14 9.80
C PHE A 61 7.32 17.30 8.46
N ASP A 62 8.65 17.27 8.51
CA ASP A 62 9.48 17.13 7.31
C ASP A 62 9.51 15.65 6.90
N ALA A 63 8.49 15.24 6.13
CA ALA A 63 8.38 13.85 5.68
C ALA A 63 9.59 13.38 4.86
N PRO A 64 10.15 14.16 3.91
CA PRO A 64 11.40 13.80 3.24
C PRO A 64 12.56 13.53 4.22
N ARG A 65 12.71 14.33 5.27
CA ARG A 65 13.73 14.10 6.30
C ARG A 65 13.46 12.83 7.10
N ILE A 66 12.23 12.60 7.54
CA ILE A 66 11.86 11.36 8.27
C ILE A 66 12.23 10.13 7.46
N VAL A 67 11.94 10.12 6.15
CA VAL A 67 12.29 9.01 5.26
C VAL A 67 13.82 8.88 5.11
N ARG A 68 14.56 9.99 4.95
CA ARG A 68 16.04 9.93 4.90
C ARG A 68 16.66 9.38 6.19
N ASP A 69 16.17 9.83 7.34
CA ASP A 69 16.68 9.43 8.65
C ASP A 69 16.36 7.95 8.95
N SER A 70 15.33 7.38 8.31
CA SER A 70 14.94 5.98 8.49
C SER A 70 16.01 4.98 8.08
N GLY A 71 16.83 5.30 7.06
CA GLY A 71 17.91 4.42 6.61
C GLY A 71 18.97 4.16 7.68
N ARG A 72 19.22 5.14 8.55
CA ARG A 72 20.15 4.99 9.70
C ARG A 72 19.49 4.29 10.88
N ALA A 73 18.17 4.39 11.00
CA ALA A 73 17.40 3.82 12.10
C ALA A 73 16.97 2.36 11.86
N GLY A 74 16.93 1.92 10.60
CA GLY A 74 16.47 0.58 10.20
C GLY A 74 14.94 0.40 10.19
N SER A 75 14.18 1.50 10.33
CA SER A 75 12.70 1.51 10.26
C SER A 75 12.19 2.94 10.10
N LEU A 76 11.11 3.11 9.32
CA LEU A 76 10.40 4.38 9.13
C LEU A 76 9.70 4.87 10.39
N ALA A 77 9.26 3.96 11.27
CA ALA A 77 8.56 4.31 12.51
C ALA A 77 9.45 5.06 13.51
N ILE A 78 10.75 4.75 13.58
CA ILE A 78 11.65 5.31 14.60
C ILE A 78 11.79 6.83 14.49
N PRO A 79 12.21 7.40 13.33
CA PRO A 79 12.31 8.84 13.19
C PRO A 79 10.94 9.51 13.32
N LEU A 80 9.86 8.90 12.82
CA LEU A 80 8.52 9.45 12.98
C LEU A 80 8.11 9.55 14.45
N VAL A 81 8.15 8.46 15.20
CA VAL A 81 7.73 8.43 16.62
C VAL A 81 8.57 9.39 17.44
N LYS A 82 9.88 9.49 17.14
CA LYS A 82 10.76 10.49 17.75
C LYS A 82 10.26 11.91 17.48
N SER A 83 10.06 12.27 16.21
CA SER A 83 9.55 13.61 15.85
C SER A 83 8.18 13.88 16.43
N LEU A 84 7.27 12.90 16.45
CA LEU A 84 5.94 13.04 17.04
C LEU A 84 6.03 13.30 18.56
N LYS A 85 6.91 12.61 19.29
CA LYS A 85 7.17 12.88 20.71
C LYS A 85 7.71 14.28 20.95
N GLU A 86 8.67 14.73 20.15
CA GLU A 86 9.22 16.08 20.21
C GLU A 86 8.12 17.12 19.98
N THR A 87 7.33 16.98 18.91
CA THR A 87 6.26 17.92 18.57
C THR A 87 5.13 17.92 19.61
N VAL A 88 4.69 16.75 20.09
CA VAL A 88 3.69 16.66 21.18
C VAL A 88 4.21 17.33 22.45
N GLY A 89 5.49 17.13 22.79
CA GLY A 89 6.12 17.73 23.96
C GLY A 89 6.18 19.26 23.94
N LEU A 90 6.16 19.89 22.76
CA LEU A 90 6.06 21.36 22.65
C LEU A 90 4.72 21.90 23.14
N PHE A 91 3.64 21.11 23.07
CA PHE A 91 2.28 21.52 23.43
C PHE A 91 1.79 20.90 24.74
N ASN A 92 2.13 19.63 24.99
CA ASN A 92 1.72 18.88 26.17
C ASN A 92 2.79 17.85 26.56
N PRO A 93 3.73 18.21 27.46
CA PRO A 93 4.76 17.30 27.95
C PRO A 93 4.22 16.03 28.61
N GLU A 94 3.05 16.09 29.27
CA GLU A 94 2.43 14.95 29.95
C GLU A 94 1.88 13.90 28.96
N ALA A 95 1.62 14.29 27.71
CA ALA A 95 1.16 13.38 26.66
C ALA A 95 2.28 12.55 26.03
N VAL A 96 3.55 12.96 26.17
CA VAL A 96 4.71 12.34 25.49
C VAL A 96 4.89 10.84 25.80
N PRO A 97 4.72 10.36 27.06
CA PRO A 97 4.82 8.93 27.37
C PRO A 97 3.77 8.07 26.64
N TYR A 98 2.65 8.67 26.22
CA TYR A 98 1.54 7.98 25.57
C TYR A 98 1.64 7.96 24.04
N VAL A 99 2.62 8.66 23.45
CA VAL A 99 2.88 8.56 22.00
C VAL A 99 3.42 7.17 21.67
N HIS A 100 2.79 6.48 20.72
CA HIS A 100 3.10 5.11 20.31
C HIS A 100 3.04 4.12 21.49
N PHE A 101 2.13 4.33 22.44
CA PHE A 101 2.04 3.52 23.65
C PHE A 101 1.64 2.07 23.37
N ALA A 102 2.29 1.12 24.05
CA ALA A 102 2.05 -0.32 24.00
C ALA A 102 2.18 -1.00 22.62
N CYS A 103 2.63 -0.29 21.59
CA CYS A 103 2.82 -0.81 20.23
C CYS A 103 4.30 -0.94 19.86
N THR A 104 4.54 -1.60 18.73
CA THR A 104 5.85 -1.79 18.13
C THR A 104 6.00 -0.98 16.84
N LYS A 105 7.25 -0.79 16.43
CA LYS A 105 7.60 -0.12 15.16
C LYS A 105 6.95 -0.80 13.94
N GLN A 106 6.81 -2.12 13.99
CA GLN A 106 6.21 -2.89 12.89
C GLN A 106 4.70 -2.66 12.83
N ASP A 107 4.02 -2.52 13.96
CA ASP A 107 2.58 -2.20 14.00
C ASP A 107 2.25 -0.93 13.22
N LEU A 108 3.08 0.10 13.42
CA LEU A 108 2.94 1.37 12.73
C LEU A 108 3.20 1.25 11.22
N VAL A 109 4.30 0.59 10.84
CA VAL A 109 4.69 0.49 9.42
C VAL A 109 3.76 -0.43 8.64
N ASP A 110 3.41 -1.61 9.17
CA ASP A 110 2.55 -2.58 8.48
C ASP A 110 1.13 -2.01 8.33
N THR A 111 0.55 -1.42 9.39
CA THR A 111 -0.78 -0.78 9.29
C THR A 111 -0.78 0.40 8.32
N ALA A 112 0.27 1.23 8.31
CA ALA A 112 0.40 2.32 7.34
C ALA A 112 0.54 1.79 5.90
N THR A 113 1.25 0.68 5.71
CA THR A 113 1.39 0.02 4.41
C THR A 113 0.05 -0.51 3.92
N VAL A 114 -0.74 -1.14 4.79
CA VAL A 114 -2.10 -1.60 4.49
C VAL A 114 -3.00 -0.46 4.02
N LEU A 115 -2.97 0.70 4.70
CA LEU A 115 -3.74 1.88 4.29
C LEU A 115 -3.38 2.34 2.87
N ILE A 116 -2.08 2.44 2.57
CA ILE A 116 -1.61 2.86 1.24
C ILE A 116 -1.98 1.81 0.20
N THR A 117 -1.84 0.53 0.52
CA THR A 117 -2.23 -0.57 -0.35
C THR A 117 -3.71 -0.51 -0.70
N ARG A 118 -4.61 -0.29 0.27
CA ARG A 118 -6.04 -0.13 0.00
C ARG A 118 -6.28 1.00 -1.01
N ASP A 119 -5.72 2.17 -0.75
CA ASP A 119 -5.92 3.35 -1.60
C ASP A 119 -5.40 3.13 -3.03
N VAL A 120 -4.30 2.38 -3.20
CA VAL A 120 -3.76 2.01 -4.52
C VAL A 120 -4.61 0.94 -5.20
N LEU A 121 -5.08 -0.07 -4.47
CA LEU A 121 -5.94 -1.12 -5.01
C LEU A 121 -7.29 -0.56 -5.49
N GLU A 122 -7.84 0.46 -4.85
CA GLU A 122 -9.04 1.17 -5.32
C GLU A 122 -8.82 1.87 -6.65
N ARG A 123 -7.69 2.58 -6.80
CA ARG A 123 -7.32 3.22 -8.08
C ARG A 123 -7.11 2.19 -9.18
N LEU A 124 -6.35 1.14 -8.88
CA LEU A 124 -6.09 0.01 -9.76
C LEU A 124 -7.41 -0.65 -10.23
N ARG A 125 -8.34 -0.88 -9.29
CA ARG A 125 -9.67 -1.42 -9.59
C ARG A 125 -10.40 -0.54 -10.61
N GLY A 126 -10.40 0.77 -10.41
CA GLY A 126 -11.02 1.72 -11.33
C GLY A 126 -10.43 1.68 -12.74
N ASP A 127 -9.11 1.65 -12.87
CA ASP A 127 -8.44 1.55 -14.17
C ASP A 127 -8.76 0.24 -14.89
N VAL A 128 -8.68 -0.89 -14.17
CA VAL A 128 -8.94 -2.22 -14.75
C VAL A 128 -10.41 -2.38 -15.14
N GLN A 129 -11.35 -1.84 -14.36
CA GLN A 129 -12.77 -1.80 -14.72
C GLN A 129 -13.01 -0.99 -16.00
N ARG A 130 -12.34 0.15 -16.15
CA ARG A 130 -12.41 0.96 -17.39
C ARG A 130 -11.87 0.18 -18.59
N CYS A 131 -10.70 -0.46 -18.46
CA CYS A 131 -10.16 -1.32 -19.52
C CYS A 131 -11.16 -2.40 -19.93
N ALA A 132 -11.71 -3.14 -18.96
CA ALA A 132 -12.67 -4.20 -19.22
C ALA A 132 -13.94 -3.68 -19.92
N HIS A 133 -14.46 -2.52 -19.50
CA HIS A 133 -15.63 -1.90 -20.11
C HIS A 133 -15.38 -1.47 -21.56
N ILE A 134 -14.23 -0.86 -21.86
CA ILE A 134 -13.85 -0.48 -23.22
C ILE A 134 -13.77 -1.73 -24.10
N LEU A 135 -13.08 -2.78 -23.64
CA LEU A 135 -12.94 -4.03 -24.39
C LEU A 135 -14.29 -4.69 -24.66
N GLN A 136 -15.21 -4.70 -23.70
CA GLN A 136 -16.57 -5.21 -23.90
C GLN A 136 -17.34 -4.40 -24.94
N THR A 137 -17.21 -3.07 -24.91
CA THR A 137 -17.86 -2.17 -25.87
C THR A 137 -17.33 -2.41 -27.29
N LEU A 138 -16.05 -2.77 -27.43
CA LEU A 138 -15.41 -3.13 -28.70
C LEU A 138 -15.67 -4.59 -29.12
N GLY A 139 -16.48 -5.36 -28.39
CA GLY A 139 -16.75 -6.77 -28.67
C GLY A 139 -15.62 -7.74 -28.31
N ALA A 140 -14.58 -7.29 -27.61
CA ALA A 140 -13.42 -8.08 -27.21
C ALA A 140 -13.61 -8.73 -25.82
N SER A 141 -14.72 -9.45 -25.61
CA SER A 141 -15.06 -10.04 -24.31
C SER A 141 -14.00 -11.01 -23.77
N ASP A 142 -13.35 -11.77 -24.65
CA ASP A 142 -12.28 -12.71 -24.26
C ASP A 142 -11.05 -11.98 -23.69
N ALA A 143 -10.74 -10.78 -24.21
CA ALA A 143 -9.65 -9.94 -23.70
C ALA A 143 -10.02 -9.27 -22.36
N ALA A 144 -11.30 -8.99 -22.12
CA ALA A 144 -11.80 -8.44 -20.85
C ALA A 144 -11.87 -9.50 -19.73
N ALA A 145 -12.16 -10.75 -20.07
CA ALA A 145 -12.35 -11.85 -19.12
C ALA A 145 -11.21 -12.03 -18.08
N PRO A 146 -9.90 -12.04 -18.43
CA PRO A 146 -8.84 -12.15 -17.43
C PRO A 146 -8.76 -10.96 -16.48
N LEU A 147 -9.11 -9.74 -16.94
CA LEU A 147 -9.15 -8.56 -16.08
C LEU A 147 -10.25 -8.66 -15.02
N LEU A 148 -11.45 -9.10 -15.43
CA LEU A 148 -12.58 -9.30 -14.53
C LEU A 148 -12.30 -10.38 -13.48
N ARG A 149 -11.68 -11.50 -13.88
CA ARG A 149 -11.22 -12.52 -12.93
C ARG A 149 -10.14 -11.98 -11.99
N GLY A 150 -9.21 -11.17 -12.50
CA GLY A 150 -8.20 -10.50 -11.68
C GLY A 150 -8.82 -9.62 -10.59
N LEU A 151 -9.86 -8.83 -10.94
CA LEU A 151 -10.60 -8.01 -9.97
C LEU A 151 -11.30 -8.83 -8.89
N GLN A 152 -11.91 -9.97 -9.28
CA GLN A 152 -12.55 -10.88 -8.32
C GLN A 152 -11.54 -11.46 -7.33
N ARG A 153 -10.37 -11.90 -7.82
CA ARG A 153 -9.29 -12.42 -6.98
C ARG A 153 -8.76 -11.36 -6.02
N LEU A 154 -8.46 -10.16 -6.51
CA LEU A 154 -8.02 -9.04 -5.68
C LEU A 154 -9.04 -8.67 -4.61
N ALA A 155 -10.33 -8.67 -4.93
CA ALA A 155 -11.37 -8.38 -3.94
C ALA A 155 -11.40 -9.45 -2.83
N HIS A 156 -11.22 -10.72 -3.19
CA HIS A 156 -11.15 -11.82 -2.23
C HIS A 156 -9.91 -11.71 -1.34
N SER A 157 -8.71 -11.70 -1.91
CA SER A 157 -7.46 -11.65 -1.12
C SER A 157 -7.30 -10.36 -0.33
N ALA A 158 -7.81 -9.22 -0.81
CA ALA A 158 -7.82 -7.98 -0.03
C ALA A 158 -8.71 -8.06 1.23
N THR A 159 -9.76 -8.89 1.23
CA THR A 159 -10.61 -9.07 2.42
C THR A 159 -9.83 -9.64 3.59
N ASP A 160 -8.90 -10.56 3.29
CA ASP A 160 -8.08 -11.22 4.32
C ASP A 160 -6.80 -10.42 4.63
N ALA A 161 -6.22 -9.74 3.64
CA ALA A 161 -4.94 -9.05 3.77
C ALA A 161 -5.02 -7.63 4.33
N LEU A 162 -6.13 -6.90 4.13
CA LEU A 162 -6.26 -5.50 4.53
C LEU A 162 -6.74 -5.36 5.98
N ALA A 163 -5.96 -5.90 6.90
CA ALA A 163 -6.22 -5.86 8.34
C ALA A 163 -5.28 -4.91 9.09
N VAL A 164 -5.68 -4.42 10.26
CA VAL A 164 -4.76 -3.69 11.15
C VAL A 164 -3.64 -4.62 11.64
N GLN A 165 -2.43 -4.09 11.81
CA GLN A 165 -1.34 -4.77 12.52
C GLN A 165 -1.12 -4.08 13.86
N LEU A 166 -1.53 -4.74 14.93
CA LEU A 166 -1.33 -4.26 16.30
C LEU A 166 -0.95 -5.43 17.20
N GLY A 167 0.34 -5.54 17.51
CA GLY A 167 0.85 -6.42 18.55
C GLY A 167 1.61 -5.65 19.63
N GLY A 168 2.77 -6.16 20.05
CA GLY A 168 3.50 -5.62 21.19
C GLY A 168 2.86 -5.97 22.53
N THR A 169 3.07 -5.13 23.55
CA THR A 169 2.46 -5.37 24.87
C THR A 169 0.96 -5.12 24.86
N LEU A 170 0.42 -4.39 23.88
CA LEU A 170 -1.02 -4.19 23.68
C LEU A 170 -1.74 -5.53 23.45
N ALA A 171 -1.23 -6.39 22.57
CA ALA A 171 -1.80 -7.70 22.32
C ALA A 171 -1.72 -8.66 23.51
N GLN A 172 -0.85 -8.36 24.49
CA GLN A 172 -0.73 -9.13 25.73
C GLN A 172 -1.68 -8.62 26.83
N SER A 173 -2.38 -7.49 26.63
CA SER A 173 -3.35 -6.93 27.58
C SER A 173 -4.69 -7.67 27.44
N PRO A 174 -5.08 -8.53 28.41
CA PRO A 174 -6.31 -9.32 28.29
C PRO A 174 -7.57 -8.47 28.41
N GLU A 175 -7.49 -7.35 29.13
CA GLU A 175 -8.63 -6.49 29.44
C GLU A 175 -8.98 -5.55 28.29
N HIS A 176 -8.00 -4.98 27.61
CA HIS A 176 -8.22 -3.88 26.66
C HIS A 176 -7.70 -4.15 25.24
N GLY A 177 -6.81 -5.14 25.05
CA GLY A 177 -6.10 -5.35 23.79
C GLY A 177 -7.05 -5.56 22.60
N ALA A 178 -8.01 -6.48 22.72
CA ALA A 178 -8.97 -6.78 21.66
C ALA A 178 -9.89 -5.60 21.32
N ASP A 179 -10.28 -4.81 22.32
CA ASP A 179 -11.17 -3.66 22.13
C ASP A 179 -10.46 -2.50 21.45
N VAL A 180 -9.19 -2.23 21.83
CA VAL A 180 -8.36 -1.25 21.12
C VAL A 180 -8.14 -1.66 19.67
N VAL A 181 -7.83 -2.93 19.39
CA VAL A 181 -7.64 -3.42 18.01
C VAL A 181 -8.91 -3.21 17.19
N ARG A 182 -10.09 -3.53 17.74
CA ARG A 182 -11.37 -3.34 17.06
C ARG A 182 -11.67 -1.86 16.79
N ASP A 183 -11.43 -0.99 17.77
CA ASP A 183 -11.66 0.46 17.61
C ASP A 183 -10.68 1.08 16.59
N VAL A 184 -9.39 0.72 16.62
CA VAL A 184 -8.43 1.17 15.59
C VAL A 184 -8.83 0.69 14.19
N ALA A 185 -9.22 -0.58 14.06
CA ALA A 185 -9.69 -1.13 12.78
C ALA A 185 -10.91 -0.39 12.24
N GLN A 186 -11.88 -0.10 13.11
CA GLN A 186 -13.07 0.67 12.75
C GLN A 186 -12.71 2.11 12.29
N ARG A 187 -11.81 2.80 13.00
CA ARG A 187 -11.41 4.17 12.64
C ARG A 187 -10.63 4.26 11.35
N LEU A 188 -9.85 3.23 11.07
CA LEU A 188 -9.00 3.16 9.88
C LEU A 188 -9.72 2.55 8.68
N ASP A 189 -10.93 2.02 8.86
CA ASP A 189 -11.69 1.25 7.87
C ASP A 189 -10.86 0.07 7.32
N LEU A 190 -10.39 -0.75 8.26
CA LEU A 190 -9.58 -1.95 8.01
C LEU A 190 -10.19 -3.16 8.73
N ALA A 191 -9.84 -4.36 8.28
CA ALA A 191 -10.28 -5.58 8.93
C ALA A 191 -9.63 -5.78 10.31
N VAL A 192 -10.34 -6.47 11.21
CA VAL A 192 -9.80 -6.95 12.48
C VAL A 192 -9.16 -8.32 12.21
N PRO A 193 -7.84 -8.50 12.41
CA PRO A 193 -7.21 -9.79 12.23
C PRO A 193 -7.58 -10.74 13.37
N ALA A 194 -7.50 -12.05 13.12
CA ALA A 194 -7.70 -13.06 14.17
C ALA A 194 -6.60 -13.03 15.24
N ALA A 195 -5.38 -12.63 14.85
CA ALA A 195 -4.22 -12.43 15.71
C ALA A 195 -3.24 -11.44 15.05
N PRO A 196 -2.30 -10.83 15.79
CA PRO A 196 -1.21 -10.06 15.18
C PRO A 196 -0.42 -10.91 14.18
N TRP A 197 -0.10 -10.33 13.02
CA TRP A 197 0.49 -11.02 11.88
C TRP A 197 1.92 -10.53 11.58
N HIS A 198 2.72 -10.26 12.63
CA HIS A 198 4.11 -9.80 12.49
C HIS A 198 4.95 -10.74 11.60
N THR A 199 4.80 -12.05 11.78
CA THR A 199 5.52 -13.10 11.04
C THR A 199 4.59 -13.97 10.18
N GLN A 200 3.27 -13.80 10.30
CA GLN A 200 2.26 -14.54 9.55
C GLN A 200 1.93 -13.77 8.27
N ARG A 201 2.78 -13.91 7.24
CA ARG A 201 2.71 -13.10 6.01
C ARG A 201 1.81 -13.70 4.92
N ASP A 202 1.09 -14.78 5.21
CA ASP A 202 0.38 -15.59 4.23
C ASP A 202 -0.73 -14.84 3.49
N ALA A 203 -1.66 -14.17 4.20
CA ALA A 203 -2.70 -13.36 3.56
C ALA A 203 -2.11 -12.21 2.73
N TRP A 204 -1.07 -11.56 3.27
CA TRP A 204 -0.36 -10.46 2.60
C TRP A 204 0.31 -10.92 1.31
N VAL A 205 1.06 -12.02 1.35
CA VAL A 205 1.73 -12.58 0.16
C VAL A 205 0.72 -13.16 -0.84
N ALA A 206 -0.41 -13.71 -0.39
CA ALA A 206 -1.49 -14.14 -1.28
C ALA A 206 -2.06 -12.98 -2.10
N LEU A 207 -2.30 -11.83 -1.48
CA LEU A 207 -2.66 -10.60 -2.19
C LEU A 207 -1.56 -10.18 -3.18
N GLY A 208 -0.30 -10.25 -2.79
CA GLY A 208 0.84 -9.99 -3.68
C GLY A 208 0.86 -10.90 -4.93
N CYS A 209 0.58 -12.18 -4.75
CA CYS A 209 0.44 -13.13 -5.86
C CYS A 209 -0.68 -12.72 -6.83
N ASP A 210 -1.84 -12.33 -6.30
CA ASP A 210 -2.98 -11.89 -7.13
C ASP A 210 -2.68 -10.58 -7.88
N VAL A 211 -1.95 -9.65 -7.25
CA VAL A 211 -1.44 -8.44 -7.93
C VAL A 211 -0.51 -8.84 -9.09
N GLY A 212 0.40 -9.80 -8.87
CA GLY A 212 1.27 -10.32 -9.91
C GLY A 212 0.52 -10.94 -11.10
N LEU A 213 -0.53 -11.72 -10.82
CA LEU A 213 -1.39 -12.31 -11.85
C LEU A 213 -2.11 -11.25 -12.68
N LEU A 214 -2.60 -10.19 -12.05
CA LEU A 214 -3.22 -9.06 -12.74
C LEU A 214 -2.22 -8.35 -13.65
N ILE A 215 -0.99 -8.09 -13.18
CA ILE A 215 0.06 -7.48 -13.99
C ILE A 215 0.35 -8.33 -15.24
N GLY A 216 0.44 -9.65 -15.10
CA GLY A 216 0.62 -10.57 -16.24
C GLY A 216 -0.54 -10.52 -17.24
N SER A 217 -1.77 -10.37 -16.75
CA SER A 217 -2.97 -10.22 -17.58
C SER A 217 -2.95 -8.89 -18.35
N LEU A 218 -2.59 -7.79 -17.70
CA LEU A 218 -2.41 -6.48 -18.33
C LEU A 218 -1.29 -6.50 -19.37
N GLY A 219 -0.18 -7.20 -19.11
CA GLY A 219 0.89 -7.39 -20.08
C GLY A 219 0.46 -8.19 -21.30
N THR A 220 -0.39 -9.21 -21.12
CA THR A 220 -0.97 -9.98 -22.24
C THR A 220 -1.84 -9.09 -23.12
N LEU A 221 -2.69 -8.27 -22.50
CA LEU A 221 -3.50 -7.28 -23.21
C LEU A 221 -2.64 -6.25 -23.95
N ALA A 222 -1.64 -5.68 -23.28
CA ALA A 222 -0.70 -4.73 -23.87
C ALA A 222 0.05 -5.32 -25.07
N LYS A 223 0.41 -6.60 -25.01
CA LYS A 223 1.02 -7.32 -26.14
C LYS A 223 0.08 -7.40 -27.35
N GLY A 224 -1.21 -7.62 -27.10
CA GLY A 224 -2.24 -7.61 -28.15
C GLY A 224 -2.36 -6.25 -28.82
N ILE A 225 -2.51 -5.18 -28.03
CA ILE A 225 -2.58 -3.80 -28.53
C ILE A 225 -1.32 -3.44 -29.34
N ALA A 226 -0.13 -3.76 -28.82
CA ALA A 226 1.13 -3.48 -29.49
C ALA A 226 1.27 -4.22 -30.83
N ARG A 227 0.79 -5.47 -30.90
CA ARG A 227 0.78 -6.24 -32.15
C ARG A 227 -0.10 -5.57 -33.20
N ASP A 228 -1.26 -5.06 -32.80
CA ASP A 228 -2.25 -4.49 -33.72
C ASP A 228 -1.85 -3.08 -34.19
N ALA A 229 -1.11 -2.31 -33.37
CA ALA A 229 -0.60 -0.98 -33.72
C ALA A 229 0.62 -1.00 -34.67
N GLY A 230 1.41 -2.07 -34.66
CA GLY A 230 2.67 -2.14 -35.40
C GLY A 230 3.86 -1.47 -34.66
N PRO A 231 5.10 -1.77 -35.06
CA PRO A 231 6.30 -1.52 -34.24
C PRO A 231 6.62 -0.05 -33.95
N GLU A 232 6.23 0.87 -34.85
CA GLU A 232 6.52 2.31 -34.71
C GLU A 232 5.43 3.09 -33.96
N GLN A 233 4.27 2.47 -33.71
CA GLN A 233 3.08 3.14 -33.17
C GLN A 233 2.63 2.56 -31.82
N VAL A 234 3.46 1.72 -31.19
CA VAL A 234 3.11 1.09 -29.90
C VAL A 234 2.91 2.17 -28.83
N PRO A 235 1.72 2.25 -28.20
CA PRO A 235 1.48 3.23 -27.15
C PRO A 235 2.46 3.05 -25.98
N ALA A 236 3.01 4.15 -25.46
CA ALA A 236 3.99 4.12 -24.37
C ALA A 236 3.49 3.33 -23.14
N GLY A 237 2.20 3.46 -22.79
CA GLY A 237 1.58 2.70 -21.71
C GLY A 237 1.62 1.17 -21.90
N CYS A 238 1.59 0.69 -23.14
CA CYS A 238 1.74 -0.74 -23.44
C CYS A 238 3.19 -1.20 -23.24
N LEU A 239 4.19 -0.38 -23.58
CA LEU A 239 5.60 -0.67 -23.31
C LEU A 239 5.86 -0.77 -21.80
N VAL A 240 5.28 0.14 -21.00
CA VAL A 240 5.33 0.09 -19.53
C VAL A 240 4.70 -1.20 -19.01
N ALA A 241 3.48 -1.54 -19.42
CA ALA A 241 2.80 -2.75 -18.97
C ALA A 241 3.56 -4.04 -19.32
N LEU A 242 4.19 -4.10 -20.51
CA LEU A 242 5.05 -5.22 -20.91
C LEU A 242 6.31 -5.32 -20.04
N ALA A 243 6.96 -4.18 -19.74
CA ALA A 243 8.11 -4.15 -18.84
C ALA A 243 7.73 -4.60 -17.42
N MET A 244 6.58 -4.16 -16.91
CA MET A 244 6.05 -4.56 -15.60
C MET A 244 5.71 -6.05 -15.54
N ALA A 245 5.06 -6.59 -16.58
CA ALA A 245 4.78 -8.02 -16.67
C ALA A 245 6.05 -8.87 -16.71
N LYS A 246 7.15 -8.34 -17.24
CA LYS A 246 8.45 -9.01 -17.20
C LYS A 246 9.12 -8.97 -15.82
N ARG A 247 8.91 -7.90 -15.04
CA ARG A 247 9.56 -7.66 -13.73
C ARG A 247 8.77 -8.23 -12.53
N ALA A 248 7.44 -8.27 -12.62
CA ALA A 248 6.57 -8.66 -11.51
C ALA A 248 6.81 -10.08 -10.96
N PRO A 249 7.10 -11.12 -11.78
CA PRO A 249 7.30 -12.47 -11.26
C PRO A 249 8.43 -12.58 -10.24
N GLN A 250 9.54 -11.87 -10.44
CA GLN A 250 10.67 -11.89 -9.51
C GLN A 250 10.33 -11.20 -8.19
N ARG A 251 9.49 -10.15 -8.21
CA ARG A 251 9.01 -9.50 -6.99
C ARG A 251 8.09 -10.41 -6.20
N VAL A 252 7.15 -11.07 -6.87
CA VAL A 252 6.28 -12.08 -6.22
C VAL A 252 7.09 -13.23 -5.64
N ALA A 253 8.11 -13.71 -6.36
CA ALA A 253 9.02 -14.72 -5.85
C ALA A 253 9.78 -14.25 -4.59
N SER A 254 10.20 -12.98 -4.55
CA SER A 254 10.85 -12.39 -3.37
C SER A 254 9.91 -12.30 -2.15
N LEU A 255 8.63 -11.93 -2.38
CA LEU A 255 7.61 -11.95 -1.31
C LEU A 255 7.41 -13.36 -0.75
N LEU A 256 7.30 -14.37 -1.62
CA LEU A 256 7.22 -15.77 -1.19
C LEU A 256 8.46 -16.22 -0.42
N ALA A 257 9.65 -15.80 -0.88
CA ALA A 257 10.91 -16.08 -0.19
C ALA A 257 11.04 -15.38 1.17
N SER A 258 10.22 -14.34 1.42
CA SER A 258 10.21 -13.59 2.67
C SER A 258 9.28 -14.15 3.73
N MET A 259 8.41 -15.11 3.39
CA MET A 259 7.47 -15.73 4.33
C MET A 259 8.09 -16.43 5.56
N PRO A 260 9.24 -17.13 5.49
CA PRO A 260 9.79 -17.84 6.64
C PRO A 260 10.46 -16.87 7.62
N GLU A 261 9.66 -16.10 8.35
CA GLU A 261 10.13 -15.18 9.39
C GLU A 261 10.29 -15.89 10.74
N ALA A 262 11.53 -16.10 11.17
CA ALA A 262 11.84 -16.83 12.41
C ALA A 262 11.59 -16.04 13.70
N TYR A 263 11.46 -14.71 13.62
CA TYR A 263 11.29 -13.81 14.78
C TYR A 263 10.34 -12.69 14.42
N GLU A 264 9.75 -12.03 15.43
CA GLU A 264 8.93 -10.81 15.31
C GLU A 264 9.60 -9.66 14.53
N ARG A 265 10.88 -9.80 14.17
CA ARG A 265 11.63 -8.94 13.27
C ARG A 265 12.48 -9.80 12.33
N GLY A 266 11.98 -10.11 11.13
CA GLY A 266 12.81 -10.71 10.08
C GLY A 266 14.05 -9.85 9.82
N LEU A 267 15.24 -10.36 10.16
CA LEU A 267 16.52 -9.63 10.03
C LEU A 267 16.88 -9.40 8.56
N GLY A 268 16.34 -8.34 7.96
CA GLY A 268 16.48 -8.00 6.54
C GLY A 268 15.33 -8.49 5.67
N VAL A 269 14.62 -9.54 6.09
CA VAL A 269 13.51 -10.16 5.35
C VAL A 269 12.30 -9.23 5.29
N TRP A 270 11.90 -8.65 6.41
CA TRP A 270 10.79 -7.69 6.47
C TRP A 270 11.08 -6.41 5.65
N GLN A 271 12.35 -5.95 5.63
CA GLN A 271 12.75 -4.82 4.79
C GLN A 271 12.74 -5.16 3.30
N ALA A 272 13.13 -6.38 2.92
CA ALA A 272 13.03 -6.86 1.55
C ALA A 272 11.56 -6.93 1.10
N GLU A 273 10.68 -7.47 1.93
CA GLU A 273 9.23 -7.52 1.67
C GLU A 273 8.67 -6.12 1.41
N GLN A 274 8.94 -5.15 2.29
CA GLN A 274 8.48 -3.76 2.12
C GLN A 274 8.93 -3.13 0.80
N ALA A 275 10.20 -3.34 0.43
CA ALA A 275 10.75 -2.79 -0.80
C ALA A 275 10.10 -3.40 -2.05
N ASP A 276 9.94 -4.74 -2.07
CA ASP A 276 9.34 -5.44 -3.20
C ASP A 276 7.84 -5.21 -3.30
N TRP A 277 7.14 -5.09 -2.16
CA TRP A 277 5.71 -4.80 -2.11
C TRP A 277 5.36 -3.46 -2.76
N ALA A 278 6.04 -2.39 -2.34
CA ALA A 278 5.83 -1.05 -2.89
C ALA A 278 6.04 -1.05 -4.40
N GLN A 279 7.11 -1.71 -4.86
CA GLN A 279 7.43 -1.80 -6.28
C GLN A 279 6.43 -2.64 -7.07
N LEU A 280 5.90 -3.73 -6.50
CA LEU A 280 4.89 -4.55 -7.13
C LEU A 280 3.57 -3.77 -7.33
N LEU A 281 3.14 -3.02 -6.32
CA LEU A 281 1.94 -2.18 -6.43
C LEU A 281 2.12 -1.01 -7.40
N MET A 282 3.29 -0.35 -7.41
CA MET A 282 3.60 0.65 -8.44
C MET A 282 3.59 0.05 -9.84
N SER A 283 4.07 -1.18 -10.01
CA SER A 283 4.03 -1.91 -11.28
C SER A 283 2.60 -2.18 -11.74
N ALA A 284 1.71 -2.59 -10.84
CA ALA A 284 0.30 -2.81 -11.13
C ALA A 284 -0.42 -1.52 -11.53
N HIS A 285 -0.23 -0.46 -10.75
CA HIS A 285 -0.87 0.83 -11.02
C HIS A 285 -0.39 1.43 -12.36
N ALA A 286 0.92 1.42 -12.63
CA ALA A 286 1.48 1.91 -13.88
C ALA A 286 0.99 1.09 -15.09
N SER A 287 0.90 -0.24 -14.96
CA SER A 287 0.39 -1.12 -16.02
C SER A 287 -1.08 -0.83 -16.35
N ALA A 288 -1.92 -0.71 -15.32
CA ALA A 288 -3.35 -0.49 -15.52
C ALA A 288 -3.65 0.90 -16.09
N SER A 289 -3.03 1.95 -15.53
CA SER A 289 -3.16 3.32 -16.04
C SER A 289 -2.68 3.43 -17.49
N GLY A 290 -1.50 2.88 -17.79
CA GLY A 290 -0.92 2.93 -19.13
C GLY A 290 -1.76 2.21 -20.19
N VAL A 291 -2.27 1.01 -19.88
CA VAL A 291 -3.16 0.27 -20.79
C VAL A 291 -4.52 0.95 -20.93
N CYS A 292 -5.08 1.48 -19.84
CA CYS A 292 -6.35 2.22 -19.88
C CYS A 292 -6.23 3.44 -20.80
N HIS A 293 -5.13 4.20 -20.68
CA HIS A 293 -4.88 5.33 -21.54
C HIS A 293 -4.77 4.89 -23.01
N ALA A 294 -3.99 3.85 -23.32
CA ALA A 294 -3.83 3.35 -24.68
C ALA A 294 -5.15 2.93 -25.35
N LEU A 295 -6.03 2.24 -24.60
CA LEU A 295 -7.35 1.84 -25.09
C LEU A 295 -8.26 3.04 -25.38
N GLN A 296 -8.20 4.09 -24.56
CA GLN A 296 -8.98 5.31 -24.76
C GLN A 296 -8.55 6.07 -26.01
N THR A 297 -7.25 6.15 -26.28
CA THR A 297 -6.74 6.85 -27.47
C THR A 297 -7.12 6.12 -28.76
N ASP A 298 -6.98 4.79 -28.80
CA ASP A 298 -7.38 3.98 -29.96
C ASP A 298 -8.89 4.11 -30.25
N THR A 299 -9.73 4.07 -29.21
CA THR A 299 -11.18 4.23 -29.38
C THR A 299 -11.56 5.59 -29.97
N LYS A 300 -10.90 6.68 -29.56
CA LYS A 300 -11.13 8.01 -30.13
C LYS A 300 -10.77 8.07 -31.61
N VAL A 301 -9.60 7.55 -31.99
CA VAL A 301 -9.15 7.51 -33.38
C VAL A 301 -10.15 6.74 -34.25
N ARG A 302 -10.66 5.60 -33.78
CA ARG A 302 -11.65 4.80 -34.53
C ARG A 302 -13.01 5.50 -34.67
N THR A 303 -13.39 6.34 -33.71
CA THR A 303 -14.67 7.08 -33.76
C THR A 303 -14.58 8.31 -34.67
N GLU A 304 -13.40 8.91 -34.81
CA GLU A 304 -13.15 10.07 -35.69
C GLU A 304 -12.95 9.68 -37.18
N GLN A 305 -12.76 8.39 -37.47
CA GLN A 305 -12.58 7.85 -38.83
C GLN A 305 -13.87 7.30 -39.47
N VAL A 306 -15.01 7.37 -38.77
CA VAL A 306 -16.35 6.93 -39.22
C VAL A 306 -17.25 8.14 -39.44
#